data_AF-A0A7N0TBE0-F1
#
_entry.id   AF-A0A7N0TBE0-F1
#
_cell.length_a   1.000
_cell.length_b   1.000
_cell.length_c   1.000
_cell.angle_alpha   90.00
_cell.angle_beta   90.00
_cell.angle_gamma   90.00
#
_symmetry.space_group_name_H-M   'P 1'
#
loop_
_entity.id
_entity.type
_entity.pdbx_description
1 polymer ?
#
loop_
_entity_poly.entity_id
_entity_poly.type
_entity_poly.pdbx_seq_one_letter_code
_entity_poly.pdbx_strand_id
1 'polypeptide(L)'
;MASSNGPWLQVVIYALALLETEAFYAGITYLHSAVAKGAVCLDGSPPAYHFDKGIGAGANNWLLDFEGGGWCNNVTSCLARKTTRLGSSAQMVKQIAFSGILSNNKEFNPDFYSWNRVKGSARSLPASCTSRLRPDLCFFPQYIAPSIKTPLFILNAAYDSWQIKNILAPGEADPHGMWHNCKLDISQCSISQLKIMQEYRLRFLSALSVLGNSTSRGLFIDSCYAHGQSEMQETWLSDYSPMLGSTTIAKAVGDWYYDRSPFQKIDCAYPCNPTCRARFFPPNPPDI
;
A
#
# COMPACT_ATOMS: atom_id res chain seq x y z
N MET A 1 44.03 -11.92 29.56
CA MET A 1 43.74 -11.75 28.13
C MET A 1 42.45 -10.97 28.03
N ALA A 2 42.54 -9.66 27.78
CA ALA A 2 41.37 -8.81 27.62
C ALA A 2 40.74 -9.11 26.24
N SER A 3 39.48 -9.53 26.25
CA SER A 3 38.67 -9.72 25.04
C SER A 3 38.50 -8.37 24.34
N SER A 4 39.16 -8.20 23.20
CA SER A 4 38.91 -7.08 22.31
C SER A 4 37.56 -7.30 21.62
N ASN A 5 36.50 -6.70 22.15
CA ASN A 5 35.28 -6.50 21.38
C ASN A 5 35.65 -5.56 20.22
N GLY A 6 35.82 -6.14 19.03
CA GLY A 6 36.37 -5.45 17.87
C GLY A 6 35.44 -4.35 17.35
N PRO A 7 35.99 -3.32 16.68
CA PRO A 7 35.25 -2.18 16.12
C PRO A 7 34.11 -2.58 15.18
N TRP A 8 34.11 -3.82 14.69
CA TRP A 8 33.01 -4.44 13.95
C TRP A 8 31.70 -4.53 14.74
N LEU A 9 31.74 -4.79 16.04
CA LEU A 9 30.53 -4.85 16.87
C LEU A 9 29.92 -3.44 17.01
N GLN A 10 30.77 -2.42 17.21
CA GLN A 10 30.33 -1.01 17.20
C GLN A 10 29.74 -0.64 15.84
N VAL A 11 30.42 -0.96 14.73
CA VAL A 11 29.94 -0.63 13.37
C VAL A 11 28.61 -1.31 13.06
N VAL A 12 28.42 -2.58 13.46
CA VAL A 12 27.14 -3.27 13.32
C VAL A 12 26.06 -2.64 14.21
N ILE A 13 26.38 -2.27 15.44
CA ILE A 13 25.44 -1.56 16.34
C ILE A 13 25.08 -0.19 15.78
N TYR A 14 26.03 0.58 15.25
CA TYR A 14 25.78 1.87 14.60
C TYR A 14 25.01 1.71 13.29
N ALA A 15 25.29 0.68 12.48
CA ALA A 15 24.52 0.39 11.27
C ALA A 15 23.08 -0.07 11.58
N LEU A 16 22.88 -0.82 12.66
CA LEU A 16 21.56 -1.22 13.16
C LEU A 16 20.81 -0.04 13.80
N ALA A 17 21.51 0.89 14.47
CA ALA A 17 20.94 2.13 14.98
C ALA A 17 20.60 3.14 13.86
N LEU A 18 21.30 3.09 12.73
CA LEU A 18 20.95 3.86 11.52
C LEU A 18 19.78 3.23 10.73
N LEU A 19 19.39 2.00 11.07
CA LEU A 19 18.18 1.32 10.60
C LEU A 19 17.06 1.45 11.64
N GLU A 20 16.86 2.65 12.19
CA GLU A 20 15.64 2.96 12.95
C GLU A 20 14.46 3.02 11.97
N THR A 21 13.78 1.89 11.78
CA THR A 21 12.44 1.89 11.18
C THR A 21 11.46 2.43 12.22
N GLU A 22 11.22 3.74 12.17
CA GLU A 22 10.34 4.44 13.10
C GLU A 22 8.87 4.03 12.89
N ALA A 23 8.35 3.31 13.87
CA ALA A 23 6.96 2.89 13.95
C ALA A 23 6.52 2.81 15.41
N PHE A 24 5.25 3.11 15.68
CA PHE A 24 4.67 2.99 17.02
C PHE A 24 3.53 1.97 17.02
N TYR A 25 3.21 1.43 18.20
CA TYR A 25 2.18 0.39 18.33
C TYR A 25 0.83 0.98 18.70
N ALA A 26 -0.18 0.77 17.85
CA ALA A 26 -1.57 1.07 18.16
C ALA A 26 -2.28 -0.20 18.68
N GLY A 27 -3.12 -0.04 19.70
CA GLY A 27 -3.88 -1.14 20.30
C GLY A 27 -5.14 -1.48 19.49
N ILE A 28 -5.55 -2.75 19.53
CA ILE A 28 -6.78 -3.22 18.89
C ILE A 28 -8.05 -2.89 19.70
N THR A 29 -9.12 -2.51 19.01
CA THR A 29 -10.47 -2.31 19.56
C THR A 29 -11.44 -3.23 18.84
N TYR A 30 -12.17 -4.05 19.59
CA TYR A 30 -13.20 -4.95 19.06
C TYR A 30 -14.58 -4.29 19.10
N LEU A 31 -15.25 -4.23 17.96
CA LEU A 31 -16.54 -3.58 17.83
C LEU A 31 -17.69 -4.60 18.01
N HIS A 32 -17.84 -5.11 19.23
CA HIS A 32 -18.87 -6.10 19.56
C HIS A 32 -20.30 -5.66 19.21
N SER A 33 -20.60 -4.36 19.33
CA SER A 33 -21.91 -3.79 18.98
C SER A 33 -22.25 -3.90 17.49
N ALA A 34 -21.26 -4.08 16.61
CA ALA A 34 -21.47 -4.24 15.17
C ALA A 34 -22.04 -5.63 14.80
N VAL A 35 -21.81 -6.64 15.64
CA VAL A 35 -22.33 -8.00 15.43
C VAL A 35 -23.85 -7.99 15.42
N ALA A 36 -24.48 -7.25 16.34
CA ALA A 36 -25.93 -7.08 16.39
C ALA A 36 -26.51 -6.40 15.12
N LYS A 37 -25.67 -5.72 14.33
CA LYS A 37 -26.02 -5.11 13.04
C LYS A 37 -25.65 -5.98 11.84
N GLY A 38 -25.18 -7.21 12.06
CA GLY A 38 -24.78 -8.16 11.02
C GLY A 38 -23.40 -7.89 10.40
N ALA A 39 -22.61 -6.98 10.97
CA ALA A 39 -21.23 -6.74 10.54
C ALA A 39 -20.28 -7.65 11.33
N VAL A 40 -19.66 -8.61 10.64
CA VAL A 40 -18.79 -9.64 11.19
C VAL A 40 -17.62 -9.94 10.25
N CYS A 41 -16.55 -10.54 10.79
CA CYS A 41 -15.48 -11.19 10.03
C CYS A 41 -15.98 -12.48 9.34
N LEU A 42 -15.14 -13.13 8.51
CA LEU A 42 -15.52 -14.34 7.77
C LEU A 42 -15.88 -15.52 8.69
N ASP A 43 -15.28 -15.58 9.88
CA ASP A 43 -15.57 -16.59 10.91
C ASP A 43 -16.76 -16.23 11.83
N GLY A 44 -17.35 -15.04 11.66
CA GLY A 44 -18.43 -14.52 12.50
C GLY A 44 -17.95 -13.69 13.71
N SER A 45 -16.65 -13.52 13.91
CA SER A 45 -16.11 -12.70 14.99
C SER A 45 -16.44 -11.20 14.79
N PRO A 46 -16.45 -10.38 15.86
CA PRO A 46 -16.69 -8.95 15.73
C PRO A 46 -15.58 -8.30 14.89
N PRO A 47 -15.90 -7.33 14.02
CA PRO A 47 -14.89 -6.54 13.34
C PRO A 47 -14.05 -5.78 14.37
N ALA A 48 -12.79 -5.55 14.04
CA ALA A 48 -11.85 -4.87 14.91
C ALA A 48 -11.03 -3.86 14.11
N TYR A 49 -10.50 -2.87 14.82
CA TYR A 49 -9.62 -1.85 14.25
C TYR A 49 -8.52 -1.48 15.24
N HIS A 50 -7.36 -1.08 14.73
CA HIS A 50 -6.32 -0.46 15.53
C HIS A 50 -6.53 1.05 15.54
N PHE A 51 -6.43 1.68 16.71
CA PHE A 51 -6.74 3.09 16.88
C PHE A 51 -5.68 3.82 17.68
N ASP A 52 -5.30 4.98 17.17
CA ASP A 52 -4.52 5.98 17.88
C ASP A 52 -5.22 7.33 17.84
N LYS A 53 -5.31 7.97 19.01
CA LYS A 53 -6.15 9.16 19.24
C LYS A 53 -5.42 10.42 18.78
N GLY A 54 -6.09 11.25 17.99
CA GLY A 54 -5.56 12.54 17.57
C GLY A 54 -5.39 13.52 18.74
N ILE A 55 -4.47 14.49 18.57
CA ILE A 55 -4.11 15.47 19.60
C ILE A 55 -4.19 16.91 19.06
N GLY A 56 -4.44 17.88 19.96
CA GLY A 56 -4.48 19.30 19.62
C GLY A 56 -5.45 19.63 18.48
N ALA A 57 -5.00 20.43 17.52
CA ALA A 57 -5.80 20.81 16.35
C ALA A 57 -6.19 19.63 15.43
N GLY A 58 -5.45 18.52 15.49
CA GLY A 58 -5.72 17.32 14.69
C GLY A 58 -6.76 16.38 15.29
N ALA A 59 -7.22 16.61 16.53
CA ALA A 59 -8.14 15.72 17.25
C ALA A 59 -9.50 15.53 16.55
N ASN A 60 -9.88 16.40 15.62
CA ASN A 60 -11.12 16.32 14.84
C ASN A 60 -10.94 15.76 13.42
N ASN A 61 -9.72 15.49 12.99
CA ASN A 61 -9.44 14.94 11.66
C ASN A 61 -9.22 13.43 11.75
N TRP A 62 -9.53 12.68 10.68
CA TRP A 62 -9.49 11.22 10.67
C TRP A 62 -8.81 10.68 9.43
N LEU A 63 -7.90 9.73 9.62
CA LEU A 63 -7.27 8.91 8.61
C LEU A 63 -7.76 7.47 8.80
N LEU A 64 -8.51 6.97 7.83
CA LEU A 64 -9.01 5.60 7.81
C LEU A 64 -8.23 4.81 6.75
N ASP A 65 -7.41 3.89 7.21
CA ASP A 65 -6.64 2.94 6.42
C ASP A 65 -7.38 1.61 6.30
N PHE A 66 -7.51 1.12 5.07
CA PHE A 66 -8.20 -0.11 4.76
C PHE A 66 -7.16 -1.15 4.37
N GLU A 67 -6.82 -2.06 5.31
CA GLU A 67 -5.81 -3.08 5.07
C GLU A 67 -6.16 -3.95 3.84
N GLY A 68 -5.17 -4.17 2.98
CA GLY A 68 -5.24 -5.11 1.87
C GLY A 68 -5.06 -6.57 2.30
N GLY A 69 -4.45 -7.40 1.43
CA GLY A 69 -4.16 -8.81 1.71
C GLY A 69 -4.96 -9.81 0.86
N GLY A 70 -5.35 -9.43 -0.36
CA GLY A 70 -6.02 -10.31 -1.31
C GLY A 70 -7.45 -10.71 -0.90
N TRP A 71 -7.98 -11.77 -1.51
CA TRP A 71 -9.34 -12.26 -1.30
C TRP A 71 -9.41 -13.80 -1.36
N CYS A 72 -10.52 -14.36 -0.90
CA CYS A 72 -10.90 -15.75 -1.19
C CYS A 72 -12.01 -15.75 -2.25
N ASN A 73 -12.03 -16.75 -3.13
CA ASN A 73 -12.88 -16.81 -4.32
C ASN A 73 -13.78 -18.04 -4.40
N ASN A 74 -13.67 -18.99 -3.47
CA ASN A 74 -14.55 -20.15 -3.38
C ASN A 74 -14.68 -20.60 -1.92
N VAL A 75 -15.59 -21.53 -1.65
CA VAL A 75 -15.87 -22.01 -0.29
C VAL A 75 -14.60 -22.55 0.38
N THR A 76 -13.81 -23.36 -0.33
CA THR A 76 -12.57 -23.95 0.21
C THR A 76 -11.55 -22.89 0.59
N SER A 77 -11.27 -21.91 -0.30
CA SER A 77 -10.32 -20.84 -0.01
C SER A 77 -10.82 -19.90 1.08
N CYS A 78 -12.14 -19.68 1.20
CA CYS A 78 -12.70 -18.88 2.30
C CYS A 78 -12.73 -19.64 3.63
N LEU A 79 -12.91 -20.95 3.62
CA LEU A 79 -12.80 -21.80 4.81
C LEU A 79 -11.37 -21.87 5.36
N ALA A 80 -10.36 -21.83 4.48
CA ALA A 80 -8.97 -21.66 4.89
C ALA A 80 -8.72 -20.23 5.40
N ARG A 81 -9.18 -19.21 4.67
CA ARG A 81 -8.94 -17.81 5.04
C ARG A 81 -9.59 -17.40 6.36
N LYS A 82 -10.77 -17.92 6.70
CA LYS A 82 -11.47 -17.55 7.95
C LYS A 82 -10.66 -17.89 9.21
N THR A 83 -9.68 -18.80 9.13
CA THR A 83 -8.82 -19.17 10.27
C THR A 83 -7.54 -18.34 10.34
N THR A 84 -7.35 -17.34 9.48
CA THR A 84 -6.18 -16.46 9.47
C THR A 84 -6.53 -15.06 10.00
N ARG A 85 -5.50 -14.23 10.23
CA ARG A 85 -5.66 -12.82 10.65
C ARG A 85 -6.50 -11.97 9.69
N LEU A 86 -6.64 -12.39 8.43
CA LEU A 86 -7.41 -11.69 7.40
C LEU A 86 -8.86 -12.17 7.28
N GLY A 87 -9.24 -13.20 8.04
CA GLY A 87 -10.58 -13.76 8.07
C GLY A 87 -11.22 -13.81 9.46
N SER A 88 -10.45 -13.62 10.52
CA SER A 88 -10.91 -13.63 11.92
C SER A 88 -10.23 -12.56 12.76
N SER A 89 -11.04 -11.78 13.50
CA SER A 89 -10.50 -10.83 14.48
C SER A 89 -9.84 -11.52 15.67
N ALA A 90 -10.18 -12.78 15.96
CA ALA A 90 -9.53 -13.56 17.02
C ALA A 90 -8.06 -13.89 16.68
N GLN A 91 -7.69 -13.83 15.40
CA GLN A 91 -6.33 -14.08 14.90
C GLN A 91 -5.58 -12.78 14.57
N MET A 92 -6.19 -11.62 14.78
CA MET A 92 -5.53 -10.34 14.57
C MET A 92 -4.49 -10.07 15.67
N VAL A 93 -3.38 -9.45 15.29
CA VAL A 93 -2.38 -8.99 16.24
C VAL A 93 -2.99 -7.95 17.17
N LYS A 94 -2.72 -8.06 18.48
CA LYS A 94 -3.24 -7.12 19.48
C LYS A 94 -2.65 -5.71 19.33
N GLN A 95 -1.48 -5.63 18.72
CA GLN A 95 -0.77 -4.41 18.38
C GLN A 95 -0.22 -4.51 16.97
N ILE A 96 -0.38 -3.45 16.18
CA ILE A 96 0.22 -3.32 14.85
C ILE A 96 1.05 -2.05 14.80
N ALA A 97 2.16 -2.12 14.07
CA ALA A 97 3.03 -0.98 13.82
C ALA A 97 2.35 0.00 12.87
N PHE A 98 2.21 1.25 13.29
CA PHE A 98 1.79 2.37 12.45
C PHE A 98 3.04 3.13 11.99
N SER A 99 3.22 3.20 10.67
CA SER A 99 4.34 3.84 9.98
C SER A 99 3.85 4.57 8.72
N GLY A 100 4.73 5.31 8.05
CA GLY A 100 4.35 6.05 6.83
C GLY A 100 3.24 7.07 7.11
N ILE A 101 2.18 7.05 6.31
CA ILE A 101 1.03 7.95 6.49
C ILE A 101 0.29 7.75 7.83
N LEU A 102 0.46 6.59 8.46
CA LEU A 102 -0.09 6.30 9.79
C LEU A 102 0.84 6.71 10.94
N SER A 103 2.07 7.17 10.67
CA SER A 103 3.00 7.59 11.73
C SER A 103 2.44 8.79 12.52
N ASN A 104 2.67 8.80 13.84
CA ASN A 104 2.33 9.91 14.74
C ASN A 104 3.51 10.86 14.97
N ASN A 105 4.65 10.60 14.34
CA ASN A 105 5.83 11.46 14.38
C ASN A 105 5.80 12.44 13.20
N LYS A 106 5.90 13.73 13.51
CA LYS A 106 5.86 14.82 12.52
C LYS A 106 7.02 14.75 11.51
N GLU A 107 8.15 14.16 11.86
CA GLU A 107 9.28 14.01 10.92
C GLU A 107 8.93 13.03 9.79
N PHE A 108 8.14 12.00 10.11
CA PHE A 108 7.79 10.91 9.21
C PHE A 108 6.40 11.05 8.56
N ASN A 109 5.51 11.83 9.19
CA ASN A 109 4.17 12.17 8.72
C ASN A 109 3.84 13.65 9.00
N PRO A 110 4.56 14.60 8.38
CA PRO A 110 4.51 16.02 8.75
C PRO A 110 3.13 16.66 8.72
N ASP A 111 2.28 16.14 7.85
CA ASP A 111 0.98 16.69 7.51
C ASP A 111 -0.18 16.06 8.27
N PHE A 112 -0.10 14.76 8.62
CA PHE A 112 -1.22 14.00 9.20
C PHE A 112 -0.91 13.40 10.59
N TYR A 113 0.28 13.64 11.16
CA TYR A 113 0.71 13.03 12.43
C TYR A 113 -0.23 13.31 13.62
N SER A 114 -1.01 14.40 13.58
CA SER A 114 -1.88 14.80 14.69
C SER A 114 -3.33 14.27 14.59
N TRP A 115 -3.67 13.58 13.50
CA TRP A 115 -5.03 13.12 13.20
C TRP A 115 -5.42 11.84 13.95
N ASN A 116 -6.69 11.48 14.00
CA ASN A 116 -7.11 10.13 14.41
C ASN A 116 -6.72 9.12 13.33
N ARG A 117 -6.21 7.94 13.69
CA ARG A 117 -5.80 6.90 12.72
C ARG A 117 -6.51 5.59 13.01
N VAL A 118 -7.12 4.98 11.99
CA VAL A 118 -7.88 3.74 12.10
C VAL A 118 -7.44 2.78 11.00
N LYS A 119 -7.14 1.52 11.33
CA LYS A 119 -6.88 0.45 10.34
C LYS A 119 -7.94 -0.65 10.40
N GLY A 120 -8.67 -0.92 9.30
CA GLY A 120 -9.70 -1.98 9.24
C GLY A 120 -10.60 -1.90 7.98
N SER A 121 -11.45 -2.91 7.72
CA SER A 121 -12.30 -2.96 6.50
C SER A 121 -13.80 -3.15 6.72
N ALA A 122 -14.62 -2.54 5.87
CA ALA A 122 -16.07 -2.68 5.83
C ALA A 122 -16.60 -2.69 4.37
N ARG A 123 -17.39 -3.73 4.02
CA ARG A 123 -18.06 -3.98 2.70
C ARG A 123 -18.26 -2.74 1.84
N SER A 124 -17.71 -2.68 0.63
CA SER A 124 -17.90 -1.49 -0.22
C SER A 124 -17.72 -1.75 -1.72
N LEU A 125 -18.82 -2.09 -2.42
CA LEU A 125 -18.98 -1.67 -3.82
C LEU A 125 -20.10 -0.64 -3.89
N PRO A 126 -19.91 0.51 -4.56
CA PRO A 126 -20.91 1.56 -4.57
C PRO A 126 -22.09 1.18 -5.47
N ALA A 127 -23.31 1.39 -4.98
CA ALA A 127 -24.54 1.16 -5.74
C ALA A 127 -24.59 1.96 -7.06
N SER A 128 -23.91 3.12 -7.10
CA SER A 128 -23.74 3.94 -8.30
C SER A 128 -22.97 3.23 -9.43
N CYS A 129 -22.17 2.21 -9.10
CA CYS A 129 -21.50 1.36 -10.09
C CYS A 129 -22.29 0.07 -10.34
N THR A 130 -22.68 -0.65 -9.29
CA THR A 130 -23.30 -1.98 -9.42
C THR A 130 -24.70 -1.96 -10.03
N SER A 131 -25.36 -0.79 -10.08
CA SER A 131 -26.62 -0.60 -10.81
C SER A 131 -26.44 -0.52 -12.34
N ARG A 132 -25.24 -0.22 -12.83
CA ARG A 132 -24.93 -0.01 -14.25
C ARG A 132 -24.01 -1.09 -14.84
N LEU A 133 -23.15 -1.67 -14.00
CA LEU A 133 -22.14 -2.64 -14.39
C LEU A 133 -22.26 -3.91 -13.55
N ARG A 134 -21.73 -5.01 -14.07
CA ARG A 134 -21.54 -6.21 -13.26
C ARG A 134 -20.68 -5.88 -12.03
N PRO A 135 -21.01 -6.41 -10.83
CA PRO A 135 -20.27 -6.08 -9.61
C PRO A 135 -18.76 -6.34 -9.70
N ASP A 136 -18.34 -7.37 -10.43
CA ASP A 136 -16.92 -7.67 -10.65
C ASP A 136 -16.15 -6.52 -11.32
N LEU A 137 -16.78 -5.80 -12.25
CA LEU A 137 -16.17 -4.63 -12.90
C LEU A 137 -16.01 -3.45 -11.92
N CYS A 138 -16.86 -3.36 -10.90
CA CYS A 138 -16.78 -2.26 -9.93
C CYS A 138 -15.60 -2.37 -8.96
N PHE A 139 -14.82 -3.44 -9.01
CA PHE A 139 -13.53 -3.52 -8.32
C PHE A 139 -12.41 -2.78 -9.07
N PHE A 140 -12.57 -2.50 -10.36
CA PHE A 140 -11.53 -1.84 -11.14
C PHE A 140 -11.70 -0.31 -11.08
N PRO A 141 -10.67 0.44 -10.64
CA PRO A 141 -10.73 1.89 -10.52
C PRO A 141 -11.22 2.62 -11.78
N GLN A 142 -10.91 2.11 -12.97
CA GLN A 142 -11.33 2.71 -14.24
C GLN A 142 -12.85 2.89 -14.38
N TYR A 143 -13.67 2.10 -13.67
CA TYR A 143 -15.12 2.20 -13.73
C TYR A 143 -15.72 2.96 -12.54
N ILE A 144 -15.09 2.91 -11.36
CA ILE A 144 -15.61 3.55 -10.14
C ILE A 144 -15.09 4.96 -9.94
N ALA A 145 -13.80 5.20 -10.18
CA ALA A 145 -13.15 6.48 -9.87
C ALA A 145 -13.72 7.68 -10.66
N PRO A 146 -14.21 7.55 -11.91
CA PRO A 146 -14.92 8.64 -12.58
C PRO A 146 -16.18 9.11 -11.84
N SER A 147 -16.82 8.24 -11.05
CA SER A 147 -18.05 8.54 -10.31
C SER A 147 -17.81 9.06 -8.88
N ILE A 148 -16.55 9.06 -8.41
CA ILE A 148 -16.18 9.57 -7.09
C ILE A 148 -16.26 11.11 -7.11
N LYS A 149 -17.07 11.66 -6.21
CA LYS A 149 -17.26 13.12 -6.04
C LYS A 149 -16.29 13.73 -5.03
N THR A 150 -15.86 12.95 -4.05
CA THR A 150 -14.88 13.40 -3.06
C THR A 150 -13.52 13.60 -3.73
N PRO A 151 -12.70 14.57 -3.29
CA PRO A 151 -11.33 14.70 -3.76
C PRO A 151 -10.58 13.37 -3.66
N LEU A 152 -9.82 13.03 -4.71
CA LEU A 152 -9.16 11.72 -4.84
C LEU A 152 -7.70 11.90 -5.22
N PHE A 153 -6.80 11.36 -4.40
CA PHE A 153 -5.38 11.21 -4.74
C PHE A 153 -5.10 9.76 -5.12
N ILE A 154 -4.51 9.55 -6.30
CA ILE A 154 -4.12 8.22 -6.77
C ILE A 154 -2.62 8.07 -6.62
N LEU A 155 -2.21 7.17 -5.75
CA LEU A 155 -0.83 6.71 -5.60
C LEU A 155 -0.76 5.27 -6.11
N ASN A 156 0.09 5.01 -7.11
CA ASN A 156 0.31 3.64 -7.60
C ASN A 156 1.63 3.52 -8.38
N ALA A 157 2.36 2.45 -8.14
CA ALA A 157 3.48 2.07 -9.00
C ALA A 157 2.98 1.62 -10.38
N ALA A 158 3.56 2.14 -11.46
CA ALA A 158 3.24 1.73 -12.83
C ALA A 158 3.65 0.27 -13.11
N TYR A 159 4.58 -0.26 -12.33
CA TYR A 159 5.03 -1.65 -12.33
C TYR A 159 4.76 -2.26 -10.95
N ASP A 160 3.50 -2.23 -10.50
CA ASP A 160 3.12 -2.84 -9.22
C ASP A 160 3.57 -4.31 -9.17
N SER A 161 4.43 -4.62 -8.21
CA SER A 161 5.11 -5.92 -8.16
C SER A 161 4.13 -7.06 -7.85
N TRP A 162 3.04 -6.78 -7.13
CA TRP A 162 2.00 -7.75 -6.86
C TRP A 162 1.18 -8.05 -8.13
N GLN A 163 0.79 -7.02 -8.89
CA GLN A 163 0.08 -7.23 -10.16
C GLN A 163 0.95 -7.97 -11.17
N ILE A 164 2.24 -7.66 -11.26
CA ILE A 164 3.13 -8.38 -12.17
C ILE A 164 3.27 -9.84 -11.77
N LYS A 165 3.47 -10.12 -10.48
CA LYS A 165 3.62 -11.48 -9.96
C LYS A 165 2.35 -12.33 -10.08
N ASN A 166 1.17 -11.73 -9.88
CA ASN A 166 -0.09 -12.49 -9.73
C ASN A 166 -1.06 -12.35 -10.90
N ILE A 167 -0.87 -11.37 -11.79
CA ILE A 167 -1.77 -11.11 -12.93
C ILE A 167 -1.02 -11.24 -14.25
N LEU A 168 0.10 -10.55 -14.41
CA LEU A 168 0.85 -10.56 -15.68
C LEU A 168 1.59 -11.87 -15.92
N ALA A 169 2.31 -12.36 -14.89
CA ALA A 169 3.11 -13.58 -14.97
C ALA A 169 2.89 -14.52 -13.75
N PRO A 170 1.63 -14.91 -13.47
CA PRO A 170 1.34 -15.88 -12.42
C PRO A 170 2.00 -17.23 -12.72
N GLY A 171 2.17 -18.07 -11.69
CA GLY A 171 2.86 -19.36 -11.85
C GLY A 171 2.22 -20.27 -12.90
N GLU A 172 0.89 -20.21 -13.02
CA GLU A 172 0.09 -20.94 -14.00
C GLU A 172 0.39 -20.49 -15.45
N ALA A 173 0.75 -19.22 -15.64
CA ALA A 173 1.14 -18.67 -16.95
C ALA A 173 2.66 -18.73 -17.21
N ASP A 174 3.44 -19.15 -16.20
CA ASP A 174 4.90 -19.26 -16.25
C ASP A 174 5.38 -20.67 -15.81
N PRO A 175 4.91 -21.75 -16.47
CA PRO A 175 5.16 -23.13 -16.03
C PRO A 175 6.65 -23.53 -16.07
N HIS A 176 7.47 -22.80 -16.84
CA HIS A 176 8.91 -23.02 -16.95
C HIS A 176 9.73 -22.06 -16.08
N GLY A 177 9.10 -21.19 -15.30
CA GLY A 177 9.78 -20.27 -14.38
C GLY A 177 10.62 -19.19 -15.07
N MET A 178 10.32 -18.86 -16.33
CA MET A 178 11.04 -17.86 -17.12
C MET A 178 10.98 -16.48 -16.47
N TRP A 179 9.88 -16.17 -15.77
CA TRP A 179 9.70 -14.89 -15.06
C TRP A 179 10.21 -14.92 -13.62
N HIS A 180 10.75 -16.03 -13.12
CA HIS A 180 11.11 -16.16 -11.70
C HIS A 180 12.04 -15.05 -11.21
N ASN A 181 13.20 -14.86 -11.85
CA ASN A 181 14.16 -13.82 -11.46
C ASN A 181 13.61 -12.41 -11.70
N CYS A 182 12.93 -12.19 -12.83
CA CYS A 182 12.30 -10.91 -13.19
C CYS A 182 11.21 -10.48 -12.17
N LYS A 183 10.45 -11.44 -11.62
CA LYS A 183 9.43 -11.17 -10.58
C LYS A 183 10.06 -10.80 -9.24
N LEU A 184 11.25 -11.30 -8.94
CA LEU A 184 11.98 -10.97 -7.71
C LEU A 184 12.69 -9.62 -7.83
N ASP A 185 13.27 -9.35 -8.99
CA ASP A 185 14.04 -8.15 -9.29
C ASP A 185 13.82 -7.75 -10.75
N ILE A 186 13.19 -6.60 -10.95
CA ILE A 186 12.91 -6.04 -12.28
C ILE A 186 14.18 -5.81 -13.12
N SER A 187 15.35 -5.65 -12.48
CA SER A 187 16.63 -5.50 -13.18
C SER A 187 17.13 -6.80 -13.82
N GLN A 188 16.63 -7.95 -13.35
CA GLN A 188 16.92 -9.28 -13.89
C GLN A 188 16.01 -9.65 -15.07
N CYS A 189 15.07 -8.77 -15.45
CA CYS A 189 14.21 -9.00 -16.60
C CYS A 189 14.99 -8.89 -17.91
N SER A 190 14.78 -9.85 -18.80
CA SER A 190 15.25 -9.76 -20.18
C SER A 190 14.55 -8.60 -20.92
N ILE A 191 15.13 -8.17 -22.04
CA ILE A 191 14.56 -7.09 -22.87
C ILE A 191 13.13 -7.42 -23.32
N SER A 192 12.83 -8.69 -23.63
CA SER A 192 11.49 -9.13 -24.03
C SER A 192 10.49 -9.08 -22.86
N GLN A 193 10.90 -9.48 -21.65
CA GLN A 193 10.07 -9.37 -20.44
C GLN A 193 9.78 -7.92 -20.09
N LEU A 194 10.81 -7.06 -20.13
CA LEU A 194 10.62 -5.63 -19.91
C LEU A 194 9.66 -5.03 -20.94
N LYS A 195 9.77 -5.41 -22.21
CA LYS A 195 8.82 -4.94 -23.24
C LYS A 195 7.36 -5.30 -22.91
N ILE A 196 7.11 -6.53 -22.45
CA ILE A 196 5.77 -6.96 -22.02
C ILE A 196 5.29 -6.13 -20.81
N MET A 197 6.17 -5.87 -19.84
CA MET A 197 5.85 -5.02 -18.69
C MET A 197 5.57 -3.57 -19.10
N GLN A 198 6.29 -3.03 -20.09
CA GLN A 198 6.03 -1.71 -20.66
C GLN A 198 4.66 -1.65 -21.32
N GLU A 199 4.29 -2.67 -22.10
CA GLU A 199 2.96 -2.77 -22.70
C GLU A 199 1.86 -2.85 -21.64
N TYR A 200 2.10 -3.61 -20.55
CA TYR A 200 1.19 -3.66 -19.40
C TYR A 200 1.03 -2.29 -18.73
N ARG A 201 2.12 -1.55 -18.51
CA ARG A 201 2.08 -0.16 -18.04
C ARG A 201 1.24 0.73 -18.96
N LEU A 202 1.37 0.62 -20.28
CA LEU A 202 0.57 1.42 -21.20
C LEU A 202 -0.93 1.11 -21.09
N ARG A 203 -1.31 -0.15 -20.81
CA ARG A 203 -2.71 -0.51 -20.51
C ARG A 203 -3.20 0.13 -19.22
N PHE A 204 -2.39 0.11 -18.17
CA PHE A 204 -2.69 0.80 -16.91
C PHE A 204 -2.89 2.31 -17.12
N LEU A 205 -1.98 2.98 -17.84
CA LEU A 205 -2.08 4.42 -18.11
C LEU A 205 -3.30 4.76 -18.98
N SER A 206 -3.66 3.91 -19.94
CA SER A 206 -4.89 4.07 -20.74
C SER A 206 -6.16 3.90 -19.91
N ALA A 207 -6.15 3.02 -18.90
CA ALA A 207 -7.27 2.86 -17.97
C ALA A 207 -7.39 4.07 -17.03
N LEU A 208 -6.26 4.64 -16.64
CA LEU A 208 -6.19 5.83 -15.79
C LEU A 208 -6.62 7.11 -16.53
N SER A 209 -6.32 7.23 -17.83
CA SER A 209 -6.66 8.43 -18.62
C SER A 209 -8.16 8.70 -18.71
N VAL A 210 -9.00 7.69 -18.46
CA VAL A 210 -10.47 7.82 -18.38
C VAL A 210 -10.90 8.84 -17.32
N LEU A 211 -10.08 9.07 -16.29
CA LEU A 211 -10.39 10.07 -15.26
C LEU A 211 -10.32 11.50 -15.81
N GLY A 212 -9.47 11.75 -16.81
CA GLY A 212 -9.22 13.10 -17.33
C GLY A 212 -8.64 14.06 -16.29
N ASN A 213 -8.45 15.31 -16.70
CA ASN A 213 -7.91 16.35 -15.84
C ASN A 213 -8.98 16.86 -14.86
N SER A 214 -8.61 17.02 -13.59
CA SER A 214 -9.48 17.59 -12.57
C SER A 214 -8.63 18.26 -11.50
N THR A 215 -9.00 19.47 -11.06
CA THR A 215 -8.29 20.19 -10.00
C THR A 215 -8.46 19.52 -8.63
N SER A 216 -9.53 18.76 -8.42
CA SER A 216 -9.80 18.02 -7.18
C SER A 216 -9.15 16.64 -7.15
N ARG A 217 -8.28 16.32 -8.12
CA ARG A 217 -7.57 15.04 -8.19
C ARG A 217 -6.06 15.24 -8.07
N GLY A 218 -5.45 14.34 -7.31
CA GLY A 218 -4.01 14.19 -7.23
C GLY A 218 -3.59 12.87 -7.86
N LEU A 219 -2.38 12.82 -8.38
CA LEU A 219 -1.83 11.66 -9.06
C LEU A 219 -0.31 11.60 -8.88
N PHE A 220 0.17 10.50 -8.30
CA PHE A 220 1.58 10.15 -8.18
C PHE A 220 1.75 8.73 -8.71
N ILE A 221 2.16 8.62 -9.97
CA ILE A 221 2.43 7.33 -10.62
C ILE A 221 3.92 7.23 -10.89
N ASP A 222 4.66 6.55 -10.00
CA ASP A 222 6.08 6.28 -10.21
C ASP A 222 6.32 5.00 -11.02
N SER A 223 7.54 4.88 -11.54
CA SER A 223 7.98 3.71 -12.30
C SER A 223 8.81 2.72 -11.49
N CYS A 224 8.65 2.72 -10.16
CA CYS A 224 9.34 1.77 -9.31
C CYS A 224 8.64 0.40 -9.31
N TYR A 225 9.42 -0.65 -9.05
CA TYR A 225 8.88 -1.99 -8.83
C TYR A 225 8.52 -2.17 -7.35
N ALA A 226 7.32 -1.72 -6.97
CA ALA A 226 6.87 -1.62 -5.58
C ALA A 226 5.41 -2.07 -5.43
N HIS A 227 4.99 -2.36 -4.20
CA HIS A 227 3.61 -2.67 -3.85
C HIS A 227 3.30 -2.09 -2.46
N GLY A 228 2.19 -1.35 -2.32
CA GLY A 228 1.81 -0.68 -1.08
C GLY A 228 2.83 0.38 -0.64
N GLN A 229 2.66 1.64 -1.09
CA GLN A 229 3.69 2.67 -0.93
C GLN A 229 3.41 3.69 0.19
N SER A 230 2.19 3.72 0.73
CA SER A 230 1.76 4.65 1.78
C SER A 230 2.07 4.19 3.20
N GLU A 231 2.17 2.87 3.42
CA GLU A 231 2.32 2.28 4.76
C GLU A 231 3.78 2.12 5.19
N MET A 232 4.74 2.14 4.26
CA MET A 232 6.16 1.94 4.55
C MET A 232 6.93 3.26 4.51
N GLN A 233 7.75 3.52 5.53
CA GLN A 233 8.46 4.79 5.67
C GLN A 233 9.43 5.04 4.52
N GLU A 234 10.11 4.00 4.04
CA GLU A 234 11.12 4.11 3.00
C GLU A 234 10.49 4.54 1.66
N THR A 235 9.23 4.17 1.40
CA THR A 235 8.50 4.66 0.21
C THR A 235 7.80 5.98 0.48
N TRP A 236 7.20 6.17 1.66
CA TRP A 236 6.41 7.35 1.97
C TRP A 236 7.26 8.62 2.11
N LEU A 237 8.25 8.61 3.03
CA LEU A 237 9.11 9.75 3.33
C LEU A 237 10.44 9.32 3.97
N SER A 238 11.49 9.27 3.17
CA SER A 238 12.87 9.06 3.57
C SER A 238 13.81 9.66 2.51
N ASP A 239 15.11 9.71 2.81
CA ASP A 239 16.15 10.10 1.84
C ASP A 239 16.21 9.17 0.60
N TYR A 240 15.59 8.00 0.69
CA TYR A 240 15.56 7.00 -0.38
C TYR A 240 14.17 6.81 -0.99
N SER A 241 13.20 7.67 -0.65
CA SER A 241 11.86 7.57 -1.19
C SER A 241 11.82 7.86 -2.69
N PRO A 242 10.93 7.18 -3.44
CA PRO A 242 10.70 7.51 -4.82
C PRO A 242 10.19 8.95 -4.94
N MET A 243 10.70 9.66 -5.93
CA MET A 243 10.35 11.05 -6.18
C MET A 243 9.93 11.27 -7.62
N LEU A 244 8.97 12.18 -7.81
CA LEU A 244 8.55 12.68 -9.12
C LEU A 244 8.72 14.20 -9.22
N GLY A 245 9.69 14.62 -10.02
CA GLY A 245 10.11 16.03 -10.08
C GLY A 245 10.51 16.55 -8.69
N SER A 246 11.45 15.84 -8.06
CA SER A 246 12.04 16.19 -6.75
C SER A 246 11.04 16.30 -5.60
N THR A 247 9.91 15.60 -5.70
CA THR A 247 8.86 15.59 -4.68
C THR A 247 8.60 14.15 -4.24
N THR A 248 8.70 13.88 -2.94
CA THR A 248 8.37 12.57 -2.34
C THR A 248 6.86 12.34 -2.33
N ILE A 249 6.44 11.09 -2.12
CA ILE A 249 5.02 10.74 -2.01
C ILE A 249 4.35 11.55 -0.90
N ALA A 250 4.92 11.58 0.32
CA ALA A 250 4.35 12.30 1.44
C ALA A 250 4.14 13.79 1.15
N LYS A 251 5.14 14.44 0.55
CA LYS A 251 5.04 15.86 0.19
C LYS A 251 3.98 16.10 -0.88
N ALA A 252 3.90 15.24 -1.89
CA ALA A 252 2.90 15.34 -2.95
C ALA A 252 1.46 15.21 -2.41
N VAL A 253 1.22 14.22 -1.55
CA VAL A 253 -0.10 14.00 -0.93
C VAL A 253 -0.45 15.14 0.02
N GLY A 254 0.49 15.56 0.87
CA GLY A 254 0.28 16.65 1.82
C GLY A 254 -0.01 17.99 1.14
N ASP A 255 0.78 18.34 0.12
CA ASP A 255 0.58 19.58 -0.63
C ASP A 255 -0.74 19.59 -1.39
N TRP A 256 -1.14 18.44 -1.95
CA TRP A 256 -2.43 18.31 -2.60
C TRP A 256 -3.59 18.41 -1.60
N TYR A 257 -3.50 17.71 -0.46
CA TYR A 257 -4.59 17.67 0.52
C TYR A 257 -4.90 19.04 1.14
N TYR A 258 -3.86 19.80 1.46
CA TYR A 258 -3.99 21.14 2.04
C TYR A 258 -4.09 22.27 0.99
N ASP A 259 -4.36 21.92 -0.27
CA ASP A 259 -4.46 22.86 -1.39
C ASP A 259 -3.23 23.78 -1.55
N ARG A 260 -2.04 23.32 -1.11
CA ARG A 260 -0.77 24.06 -1.24
C ARG A 260 -0.25 24.03 -2.66
N SER A 261 -0.37 22.88 -3.33
CA SER A 261 0.00 22.71 -4.74
C SER A 261 -0.71 21.49 -5.35
N PRO A 262 -1.25 21.58 -6.57
CA PRO A 262 -1.74 20.40 -7.26
C PRO A 262 -0.59 19.48 -7.62
N PHE A 263 -0.80 18.16 -7.51
CA PHE A 263 0.19 17.19 -7.91
C PHE A 263 -0.43 16.16 -8.83
N GLN A 264 -0.13 16.21 -10.12
CA GLN A 264 -0.58 15.22 -11.10
C GLN A 264 0.59 14.84 -12.03
N LYS A 265 1.36 13.83 -11.63
CA LYS A 265 2.55 13.38 -12.37
C LYS A 265 2.52 11.89 -12.59
N ILE A 266 2.94 11.52 -13.80
CA ILE A 266 3.22 10.15 -14.23
C ILE A 266 4.67 10.12 -14.65
N ASP A 267 5.41 9.14 -14.13
CA ASP A 267 6.82 8.94 -14.39
C ASP A 267 7.08 8.41 -15.81
N CYS A 268 8.33 8.48 -16.26
CA CYS A 268 8.77 7.88 -17.52
C CYS A 268 8.85 6.34 -17.42
N ALA A 269 9.10 5.63 -18.52
CA ALA A 269 9.23 4.17 -18.49
C ALA A 269 10.47 3.70 -17.70
N TYR A 270 10.37 2.62 -16.91
CA TYR A 270 11.52 1.99 -16.24
C TYR A 270 12.64 1.70 -17.27
N PRO A 271 13.94 1.91 -16.94
CA PRO A 271 14.52 2.24 -15.63
C PRO A 271 14.80 3.73 -15.41
N CYS A 272 13.97 4.63 -15.94
CA CYS A 272 14.36 6.05 -16.00
C CYS A 272 14.46 6.77 -14.66
N ASN A 273 13.76 6.31 -13.61
CA ASN A 273 13.70 7.02 -12.34
C ASN A 273 14.81 6.51 -11.39
N PRO A 274 15.88 7.29 -11.17
CA PRO A 274 17.02 6.85 -10.36
C PRO A 274 16.71 6.78 -8.86
N THR A 275 15.56 7.32 -8.44
CA THR A 275 15.12 7.26 -7.03
C THR A 275 14.43 5.94 -6.69
N CYS A 276 14.05 5.16 -7.71
CA CYS A 276 13.55 3.81 -7.53
C CYS A 276 14.70 2.87 -7.17
N ARG A 277 14.81 2.50 -5.88
CA ARG A 277 15.73 1.44 -5.46
C ARG A 277 15.07 0.07 -5.55
N ALA A 278 15.81 -0.93 -6.02
CA ALA A 278 15.40 -2.32 -5.96
C ALA A 278 15.27 -2.73 -4.49
N ARG A 279 14.05 -3.04 -4.04
CA ARG A 279 13.87 -3.62 -2.71
C ARG A 279 14.22 -5.10 -2.77
N PHE A 280 15.23 -5.49 -1.99
CA PHE A 280 15.30 -6.81 -1.40
C PHE A 280 14.09 -6.93 -0.45
N PHE A 281 12.95 -7.42 -0.94
CA PHE A 281 11.96 -7.94 -0.02
C PHE A 281 12.57 -9.21 0.60
N PRO A 282 12.73 -9.32 1.94
CA PRO A 282 12.76 -10.65 2.52
C PRO A 282 11.49 -11.37 2.05
N PRO A 283 11.56 -12.66 1.70
CA PRO A 283 10.37 -13.40 1.30
C PRO A 283 9.30 -13.15 2.36
N ASN A 284 8.10 -12.76 1.94
CA ASN A 284 6.94 -12.79 2.83
C ASN A 284 7.02 -14.10 3.63
N PRO A 285 6.74 -14.10 4.95
CA PRO A 285 6.44 -15.36 5.60
C PRO A 285 5.39 -16.06 4.73
N PRO A 286 5.56 -17.36 4.42
CA PRO A 286 4.71 -18.05 3.49
C PRO A 286 3.26 -17.80 3.87
N ASP A 287 2.44 -17.44 2.88
CA ASP A 287 1.00 -17.38 3.04
C ASP A 287 0.53 -18.71 3.66
N ILE A 288 0.12 -18.66 4.92
CA ILE A 288 -0.64 -19.70 5.63
C ILE A 288 -2.01 -19.10 5.97
#